data_AF-A0A833WBR8-F1
#
_entry.id   AF-A0A833WBR8-F1
#
_cell.length_a   1.000
_cell.length_b   1.000
_cell.length_c   1.000
_cell.angle_alpha   90.00
_cell.angle_beta   90.00
_cell.angle_gamma   90.00
#
_symmetry.space_group_name_H-M   'P 1'
#
loop_
_entity.id
_entity.type
_entity.pdbx_description
1 polymer ?
#
loop_
_entity_poly.entity_id
_entity_poly.type
_entity_poly.pdbx_seq_one_letter_code
_entity_poly.pdbx_strand_id
1 'polypeptide(L)'
;MALNNFLFAQCVCYFLAFLFSFVVVVPLSENGHDFRGRCLLFTEGMWLSANLTVQERERFTVQEWGPPAACRFSLLASLLSLLLAAAHAWRTLFFLCKGHEG
;
A
#
# COMPACT_ATOMS: atom_id res chain seq x y z
N MET A 1 -31.02 -14.50 -7.81
CA MET A 1 -30.47 -13.12 -7.76
C MET A 1 -29.59 -12.84 -6.54
N ALA A 2 -30.02 -13.15 -5.30
CA ALA A 2 -29.25 -12.81 -4.09
C ALA A 2 -27.81 -13.39 -4.05
N LEU A 3 -27.61 -14.62 -4.54
CA LEU A 3 -26.28 -15.27 -4.58
C LEU A 3 -25.29 -14.52 -5.50
N ASN A 4 -25.75 -14.02 -6.64
CA ASN A 4 -24.91 -13.25 -7.57
C ASN A 4 -24.56 -11.88 -6.98
N ASN A 5 -25.47 -11.24 -6.24
CA ASN A 5 -25.20 -9.96 -5.60
C ASN A 5 -24.14 -10.09 -4.49
N PHE A 6 -24.18 -11.20 -3.72
CA PHE A 6 -23.18 -11.50 -2.71
C PHE A 6 -21.80 -11.79 -3.31
N LEU A 7 -21.74 -12.63 -4.36
CA LEU A 7 -20.49 -12.91 -5.08
C LEU A 7 -19.90 -11.65 -5.73
N PHE A 8 -20.76 -10.79 -6.30
CA PHE A 8 -20.35 -9.51 -6.86
C PHE A 8 -19.75 -8.59 -5.80
N ALA A 9 -20.43 -8.45 -4.65
CA ALA A 9 -19.91 -7.67 -3.52
C ALA A 9 -18.56 -8.21 -3.03
N GLN A 10 -18.40 -9.54 -2.90
CA GLN A 10 -17.11 -10.14 -2.56
C GLN A 10 -16.02 -9.80 -3.58
N CYS A 11 -16.33 -9.90 -4.87
CA CYS A 11 -15.39 -9.57 -5.94
C CYS A 11 -14.93 -8.11 -5.85
N VAL A 12 -15.86 -7.17 -5.64
CA VAL A 12 -15.56 -5.76 -5.43
C VAL A 12 -14.69 -5.56 -4.19
N CYS A 13 -15.02 -6.19 -3.06
CA CYS A 13 -14.23 -6.09 -1.84
C CYS A 13 -12.81 -6.64 -2.00
N TYR A 14 -12.63 -7.78 -2.65
CA TYR A 14 -11.29 -8.33 -2.91
C TYR A 14 -10.50 -7.46 -3.89
N PHE A 15 -11.15 -6.87 -4.89
CA PHE A 15 -10.49 -5.93 -5.80
C PHE A 15 -10.05 -4.65 -5.06
N LEU A 16 -10.89 -4.10 -4.17
CA LEU A 16 -10.50 -2.97 -3.33
C LEU A 16 -9.35 -3.33 -2.37
N ALA A 17 -9.39 -4.51 -1.75
CA ALA A 17 -8.31 -5.00 -0.90
C ALA A 17 -6.99 -5.15 -1.67
N PHE A 18 -7.05 -5.61 -2.92
CA PHE A 18 -5.90 -5.66 -3.82
C PHE A 18 -5.36 -4.25 -4.08
N LEU A 19 -6.21 -3.29 -4.46
CA LEU A 19 -5.80 -1.92 -4.74
C LEU A 19 -5.16 -1.25 -3.51
N PHE A 20 -5.78 -1.33 -2.34
CA PHE A 20 -5.23 -0.73 -1.12
C PHE A 20 -3.92 -1.40 -0.71
N SER A 21 -3.81 -2.72 -0.83
CA SER A 21 -2.54 -3.41 -0.57
C SER A 21 -1.46 -2.96 -1.54
N PHE A 22 -1.79 -2.78 -2.81
CA PHE A 22 -0.85 -2.32 -3.84
C PHE A 22 -0.34 -0.90 -3.55
N VAL A 23 -1.25 0.01 -3.18
CA VAL A 23 -0.91 1.39 -2.79
C VAL A 23 -0.01 1.45 -1.55
N VAL A 24 0.04 0.41 -0.73
CA VAL A 24 1.00 0.31 0.40
C VAL A 24 2.32 -0.34 -0.02
N VAL A 25 2.26 -1.44 -0.78
CA VAL A 25 3.46 -2.19 -1.18
C VAL A 25 4.42 -1.34 -2.01
N VAL A 26 3.91 -0.64 -3.03
CA VAL A 26 4.76 0.11 -3.97
C VAL A 26 5.53 1.24 -3.28
N PRO A 27 4.91 2.17 -2.53
CA PRO A 27 5.67 3.22 -1.86
C PRO A 27 6.65 2.66 -0.82
N LEU A 28 6.29 1.59 -0.09
CA LEU A 28 7.19 1.03 0.91
C LEU A 28 8.39 0.29 0.31
N SER A 29 8.23 -0.34 -0.86
CA SER A 29 9.36 -0.95 -1.57
C SER A 29 10.34 0.10 -2.08
N GLU A 30 9.83 1.16 -2.71
CA GLU A 30 10.66 2.26 -3.22
C GLU A 30 11.35 3.02 -2.07
N ASN A 31 10.60 3.35 -1.01
CA ASN A 31 11.16 4.00 0.19
C ASN A 31 12.29 3.18 0.82
N GLY A 32 12.15 1.85 0.87
CA GLY A 32 13.19 0.97 1.40
C GLY A 32 14.50 1.07 0.61
N HIS A 33 14.41 1.22 -0.71
CA HIS A 33 15.55 1.40 -1.60
C HIS A 33 16.18 2.80 -1.43
N ASP A 34 15.37 3.85 -1.50
CA ASP A 34 15.85 5.24 -1.50
C ASP A 34 16.44 5.68 -0.16
N PHE A 35 15.86 5.20 0.95
CA PHE A 35 16.35 5.51 2.30
C PHE A 35 17.37 4.50 2.82
N ARG A 36 17.97 3.68 1.95
CA ARG A 36 19.03 2.70 2.27
C ARG A 36 18.63 1.77 3.43
N GLY A 37 17.38 1.31 3.43
CA GLY A 37 16.82 0.42 4.45
C GLY A 37 16.35 1.10 5.74
N ARG A 38 16.39 2.43 5.84
CA ARG A 38 15.78 3.18 6.96
C ARG A 38 14.27 3.33 6.73
N CYS A 39 13.50 3.39 7.81
CA CYS A 39 12.05 3.40 7.74
C CYS A 39 11.48 4.81 7.88
N LEU A 40 10.64 5.21 6.93
CA LEU A 40 9.97 6.52 6.94
C LEU A 40 8.73 6.57 7.84
N LEU A 41 8.10 5.43 8.14
CA LEU A 41 7.00 5.40 9.10
C LEU A 41 7.52 5.74 10.50
N PHE A 42 6.83 6.64 11.19
CA PHE A 42 7.19 7.11 12.53
C PHE A 42 8.55 7.82 12.59
N THR A 43 8.98 8.45 11.49
CA THR A 43 10.15 9.34 11.53
C THR A 43 9.80 10.65 12.22
N GLU A 44 10.72 11.12 13.05
CA GLU A 44 10.67 12.44 13.65
C GLU A 44 11.61 13.38 12.89
N GLY A 45 11.16 14.61 12.65
CA GLY A 45 11.94 15.59 11.92
C GLY A 45 11.37 16.99 12.05
N MET A 46 12.12 17.98 11.60
CA MET A 46 11.69 19.38 11.60
C MET A 46 11.80 19.97 10.20
N TRP A 47 10.88 20.87 9.89
CA TRP A 47 10.98 21.74 8.73
C TRP A 47 11.93 22.88 9.07
N LEU A 48 13.05 22.96 8.38
CA LEU A 48 13.92 24.13 8.44
C LEU A 48 13.57 25.07 7.28
N SER A 49 13.06 26.25 7.62
CA SER A 49 13.07 27.39 6.72
C SER A 49 14.48 28.00 6.77
N ALA A 50 15.28 27.70 5.77
CA ALA A 50 16.59 28.34 5.65
C ALA A 50 16.39 29.71 5.02
N ASN A 51 16.94 30.77 5.65
CA ASN A 51 17.15 32.11 5.06
C ASN A 51 18.18 32.05 3.91
N LEU A 52 18.01 31.13 2.97
CA LEU A 52 18.81 31.06 1.76
C LEU A 52 18.21 32.09 0.80
N THR A 53 19.01 33.11 0.49
CA THR A 53 18.75 34.23 -0.44
C THR A 53 18.44 33.81 -1.88
N VAL A 54 18.24 32.50 -2.12
CA VAL A 54 17.90 31.88 -3.39
C VAL A 54 16.73 30.94 -3.13
N GLN A 55 15.51 31.45 -3.38
CA GLN A 55 14.23 30.74 -3.48
C GLN A 55 13.85 29.89 -2.25
N GLU A 56 12.82 30.35 -1.51
CA GLU A 56 12.17 29.65 -0.39
C GLU A 56 12.09 28.12 -0.60
N ARG A 57 13.06 27.39 -0.04
CA ARG A 57 13.10 25.92 -0.12
C ARG A 57 13.07 25.39 1.29
N GLU A 58 11.86 25.19 1.79
CA GLU A 58 11.59 24.42 2.99
C GLU A 58 12.22 23.03 2.83
N ARG A 59 13.14 22.67 3.73
CA ARG A 59 13.72 21.32 3.77
C ARG A 59 13.29 20.64 5.05
N PHE A 60 12.66 19.47 4.90
CA PHE A 60 12.44 18.57 6.02
C PHE A 60 13.73 17.83 6.35
N THR A 61 14.25 18.03 7.56
CA THR A 61 15.40 17.29 8.08
C THR A 61 14.93 16.22 9.04
N VAL A 62 15.25 14.96 8.74
CA VAL A 62 14.97 13.82 9.61
C VAL A 62 15.93 13.85 10.79
N GLN A 63 15.40 13.91 12.01
CA GLN A 63 16.17 13.83 13.25
C GLN A 63 16.33 12.37 13.68
N GLU A 64 15.24 11.62 13.67
CA GLU A 64 15.22 10.22 14.07
C GLU A 64 14.42 9.39 13.06
N TRP A 65 15.02 8.27 12.65
CA TRP A 65 14.36 7.33 11.76
C TRP A 65 13.45 6.40 12.55
N GLY A 66 12.29 6.07 11.98
CA GLY A 66 11.40 5.13 12.63
C GLY A 66 11.98 3.72 12.72
N PRO A 67 11.39 2.85 13.56
CA PRO A 67 11.87 1.50 13.75
C PRO A 67 11.80 0.70 12.44
N PRO A 68 12.88 0.00 12.02
CA PRO A 68 12.89 -0.78 10.77
C PRO A 68 11.78 -1.83 10.69
N ALA A 69 11.37 -2.35 11.85
CA ALA A 69 10.30 -3.33 11.97
C ALA A 69 8.94 -2.80 11.48
N ALA A 70 8.65 -1.50 11.64
CA ALA A 70 7.38 -0.92 11.19
C ALA A 70 7.22 -1.05 9.66
N CYS A 71 8.20 -0.56 8.89
CA CYS A 71 8.15 -0.67 7.43
C CYS A 71 8.20 -2.13 6.96
N ARG A 72 9.03 -2.98 7.58
CA ARG A 72 9.15 -4.39 7.19
C ARG A 72 7.86 -5.17 7.46
N PHE A 73 7.24 -4.97 8.62
CA PHE A 73 5.97 -5.61 8.96
C PHE A 73 4.87 -5.15 8.01
N SER A 74 4.71 -3.84 7.80
CA SER A 74 3.72 -3.31 6.88
C SER A 74 3.92 -3.83 5.45
N LEU A 75 5.16 -3.85 4.95
CA LEU A 75 5.46 -4.36 3.62
C LEU A 75 5.10 -5.85 3.49
N LEU A 76 5.48 -6.69 4.45
CA LEU A 76 5.15 -8.12 4.44
C LEU A 76 3.65 -8.36 4.55
N ALA A 77 2.97 -7.69 5.48
CA ALA A 77 1.53 -7.82 5.68
C ALA A 77 0.76 -7.40 4.42
N SER A 78 1.15 -6.29 3.80
CA SER A 78 0.53 -5.79 2.57
C SER A 78 0.85 -6.67 1.36
N LEU A 79 2.06 -7.23 1.26
CA LEU A 79 2.39 -8.18 0.19
C LEU A 79 1.56 -9.46 0.28
N LEU A 80 1.45 -10.06 1.48
CA LEU A 80 0.60 -11.24 1.69
C LEU A 80 -0.87 -10.93 1.40
N SER A 81 -1.35 -9.77 1.85
CA SER A 81 -2.73 -9.32 1.58
C SER A 81 -2.98 -9.11 0.09
N LEU A 82 -2.02 -8.54 -0.64
CA LEU A 82 -2.09 -8.34 -2.09
C LEU A 82 -2.26 -9.68 -2.82
N LEU A 83 -1.42 -10.68 -2.49
CA LEU A 83 -1.45 -12.00 -3.11
C LEU A 83 -2.77 -12.73 -2.82
N LEU A 84 -3.23 -12.70 -1.57
CA LEU A 84 -4.51 -13.30 -1.18
C LEU A 84 -5.68 -12.61 -1.88
N ALA A 85 -5.71 -11.28 -1.88
CA ALA A 85 -6.75 -10.50 -2.54
C ALA A 85 -6.77 -10.76 -4.05
N ALA A 86 -5.62 -10.86 -4.71
CA ALA A 86 -5.53 -11.22 -6.12
C ALA A 86 -6.09 -12.63 -6.40
N ALA A 87 -5.69 -13.63 -5.60
CA ALA A 87 -6.18 -14.99 -5.74
C ALA A 87 -7.70 -15.10 -5.53
N HIS A 88 -8.23 -14.40 -4.51
CA HIS A 88 -9.65 -14.39 -4.23
C HIS A 88 -10.45 -13.61 -5.28
N ALA A 89 -9.97 -12.43 -5.72
CA ALA A 89 -10.60 -11.65 -6.77
C ALA A 89 -10.66 -12.43 -8.09
N TRP A 90 -9.57 -13.10 -8.47
CA TRP A 90 -9.53 -13.98 -9.64
C TRP A 90 -10.56 -15.11 -9.53
N ARG A 91 -10.60 -15.79 -8.39
CA ARG A 91 -11.55 -16.89 -8.14
C ARG A 91 -13.00 -16.40 -8.22
N THR A 92 -13.34 -15.28 -7.58
CA THR A 92 -14.71 -14.75 -7.60
C THR A 92 -15.10 -14.24 -8.99
N LEU A 93 -14.17 -13.61 -9.70
CA LEU A 93 -14.38 -13.17 -11.07
C LEU A 93 -14.66 -14.36 -12.00
N PHE A 94 -13.88 -15.44 -11.87
CA PHE A 94 -14.11 -16.67 -12.63
C PHE A 94 -15.51 -17.25 -12.39
N PHE A 95 -15.98 -17.30 -11.15
CA PHE A 95 -17.33 -17.78 -10.85
C PHE A 95 -18.42 -16.85 -11.39
N LEU A 96 -18.21 -15.53 -11.37
CA LEU A 96 -19.13 -14.56 -11.94
C LEU A 96 -19.22 -14.70 -13.46
N CYS A 97 -18.08 -14.81 -14.15
CA CYS A 97 -18.04 -14.98 -15.60
C CYS A 97 -18.64 -16.32 -16.05
N LYS A 98 -18.22 -17.44 -15.44
CA LYS A 98 -18.73 -18.76 -15.80
C LYS A 98 -20.23 -18.92 -15.48
N GLY A 99 -20.71 -18.29 -14.40
CA GLY A 99 -22.14 -18.26 -14.07
C GLY A 99 -22.98 -17.38 -15.00
N HIS A 100 -22.35 -16.54 -15.84
CA HIS A 100 -23.00 -15.72 -16.86
C HIS A 100 -23.08 -16.42 -18.22
N GLU A 101 -22.23 -17.43 -18.47
CA GLU A 101 -22.20 -18.23 -19.72
C GLU A 101 -23.16 -19.44 -19.72
N GLY A 102 -24.06 -19.53 -18.73
CA GLY A 102 -25.04 -20.63 -18.57
C GLY A 102 -26.46 -20.26 -18.93
#